data_AF-A0A1V4M174-F1
#
_entry.id   AF-A0A1V4M174-F1
#
_cell.length_a   1.000
_cell.length_b   1.000
_cell.length_c   1.000
_cell.angle_alpha   90.00
_cell.angle_beta   90.00
_cell.angle_gamma   90.00
#
_symmetry.space_group_name_H-M   'P 1'
#
loop_
_entity.id
_entity.type
_entity.pdbx_description
1 polymer ?
#
loop_
_entity_poly.entity_id
_entity_poly.type
_entity_poly.pdbx_seq_one_letter_code
_entity_poly.pdbx_strand_id
1 'polypeptide(L)'
;MKRLTKYVIATTHLYGLVHKDKVVEIYNSQNEKPIDVRAVEALLEKPTEELEKAFVFPQGEYFVHEVILEFDEFDLLLRQKGNKPHYVPEKNELLKYVDDSYFEKNLAYKTLLRFMTVNFFKEEKEKAEMIVEDIQGQCQFGINPRLVMEDLNRYGVVFDGIDQVNELLSLIMDLSNHTRIWQNNGHTPDEIFEAFEKPNMRPLPQKPFVYDEGSKTAVKEVKVGRNDPCPCGSGKKYKKCCLGKDLQH
;
A
#
# COMPACT_ATOMS: atom_id res chain seq x y z
N MET A 1 -4.79 13.75 23.97
CA MET A 1 -4.01 13.77 22.72
C MET A 1 -4.05 15.13 22.01
N LYS A 2 -2.86 15.72 21.78
CA LYS A 2 -2.68 16.98 21.03
C LYS A 2 -2.99 16.79 19.54
N ARG A 3 -3.33 17.88 18.84
CA ARG A 3 -3.67 17.83 17.40
C ARG A 3 -2.51 17.30 16.56
N LEU A 4 -1.28 17.74 16.81
CA LEU A 4 -0.11 17.26 16.06
C LEU A 4 0.09 15.75 16.21
N THR A 5 -0.04 15.23 17.43
CA THR A 5 0.02 13.78 17.70
C THR A 5 -1.01 13.00 16.86
N LYS A 6 -2.25 13.52 16.73
CA LYS A 6 -3.27 12.90 15.87
C LYS A 6 -2.85 12.84 14.39
N TYR A 7 -2.21 13.89 13.89
CA TYR A 7 -1.72 13.93 12.51
C TYR A 7 -0.57 12.94 12.30
N VAL A 8 0.37 12.85 13.24
CA VAL A 8 1.46 11.87 13.19
C VAL A 8 0.89 10.46 13.15
N ILE A 9 -0.05 10.12 14.04
CA ILE A 9 -0.69 8.80 14.07
C ILE A 9 -1.43 8.53 12.76
N ALA A 10 -2.36 9.41 12.38
CA ALA A 10 -3.17 9.22 11.18
C ALA A 10 -2.35 9.06 9.89
N THR A 11 -1.30 9.88 9.72
CA THR A 11 -0.43 9.77 8.55
C THR A 11 0.45 8.52 8.61
N THR A 12 0.88 8.09 9.80
CA THR A 12 1.61 6.82 9.94
C THR A 12 0.72 5.63 9.63
N HIS A 13 -0.51 5.56 10.13
CA HIS A 13 -1.43 4.46 9.83
C HIS A 13 -1.82 4.41 8.35
N LEU A 14 -2.03 5.57 7.70
CA LEU A 14 -2.35 5.63 6.28
C LEU A 14 -1.16 5.28 5.36
N TYR A 15 0.06 5.61 5.78
CA TYR A 15 1.24 5.46 4.91
C TYR A 15 2.21 4.36 5.35
N GLY A 16 2.04 3.75 6.53
CA GLY A 16 2.97 2.83 7.18
C GLY A 16 4.18 3.55 7.77
N LEU A 17 4.84 4.40 6.99
CA LEU A 17 5.88 5.32 7.45
C LEU A 17 5.74 6.68 6.79
N VAL A 18 6.11 7.74 7.50
CA VAL A 18 5.99 9.13 7.04
C VAL A 18 7.16 9.99 7.52
N HIS A 19 7.77 10.74 6.60
CA HIS A 19 8.84 11.68 6.92
C HIS A 19 8.30 12.90 7.67
N LYS A 20 9.06 13.46 8.62
CA LYS A 20 8.65 14.64 9.40
C LYS A 20 8.16 15.80 8.53
N ASP A 21 8.82 16.07 7.40
CA ASP A 21 8.46 17.18 6.52
C ASP A 21 7.08 16.97 5.87
N LYS A 22 6.73 15.72 5.56
CA LYS A 22 5.41 15.39 5.00
C LYS A 22 4.30 15.57 6.05
N VAL A 23 4.59 15.28 7.32
CA VAL A 23 3.66 15.58 8.43
C VAL A 23 3.42 17.09 8.52
N VAL A 24 4.48 17.91 8.48
CA VAL A 24 4.37 19.38 8.50
C VAL A 24 3.56 19.89 7.31
N GLU A 25 3.84 19.40 6.11
CA GLU A 25 3.14 19.77 4.88
C GLU A 25 1.62 19.52 4.99
N ILE A 26 1.23 18.29 5.36
CA ILE A 26 -0.19 17.90 5.48
C ILE A 26 -0.87 18.65 6.64
N TYR A 27 -0.18 18.82 7.77
CA TYR A 27 -0.73 19.57 8.89
C TYR A 27 -1.02 21.02 8.47
N ASN A 28 -0.05 21.68 7.84
CA ASN A 28 -0.15 23.10 7.50
C ASN A 28 -1.14 23.36 6.36
N SER A 29 -1.34 22.41 5.44
CA SER A 29 -2.35 22.55 4.39
C SER A 29 -3.78 22.44 4.90
N GLN A 30 -3.99 21.83 6.07
CA GLN A 30 -5.32 21.54 6.64
C GLN A 30 -5.65 22.33 7.92
N ASN A 31 -4.76 23.22 8.38
CA ASN A 31 -4.94 23.97 9.62
C ASN A 31 -4.55 25.44 9.44
N GLU A 32 -5.41 26.33 9.94
CA GLU A 32 -5.19 27.78 9.88
C GLU A 32 -3.91 28.24 10.60
N LYS A 33 -3.57 27.56 11.71
CA LYS A 33 -2.36 27.85 12.48
C LYS A 33 -1.26 26.86 12.07
N PRO A 34 -0.26 27.29 11.28
CA PRO A 34 0.81 26.41 10.86
C PRO A 34 1.73 26.07 12.02
N ILE A 35 2.47 24.99 11.86
CA ILE A 35 3.56 24.56 12.74
C ILE A 35 4.89 24.64 11.99
N ASP A 36 5.95 24.79 12.77
CA ASP A 36 7.33 24.63 12.32
C ASP A 36 7.77 23.16 12.47
N VAL A 37 8.72 22.73 11.65
CA VAL A 37 9.27 21.36 11.68
C VAL A 37 9.81 20.98 13.06
N ARG A 38 10.32 21.94 13.85
CA ARG A 38 10.79 21.72 15.23
C ARG A 38 9.71 21.14 16.15
N ALA A 39 8.44 21.43 15.89
CA ALA A 39 7.34 20.86 16.66
C ALA A 39 7.19 19.35 16.40
N VAL A 40 7.52 18.91 15.19
CA VAL A 40 7.51 17.50 14.79
C VAL A 40 8.80 16.80 15.24
N GLU A 41 9.95 17.45 15.10
CA GLU A 41 11.24 16.94 15.60
C GLU A 41 11.20 16.66 17.11
N ALA A 42 10.53 17.51 17.89
CA ALA A 42 10.33 17.27 19.31
C ALA A 42 9.58 15.96 19.62
N LEU A 43 8.70 15.49 18.71
CA LEU A 43 8.02 14.20 18.84
C LEU A 43 8.89 13.03 18.39
N LEU A 44 9.85 13.23 17.47
CA LEU A 44 10.84 12.22 17.12
C LEU A 44 11.85 12.00 18.25
N GLU A 45 12.35 13.09 18.84
CA GLU A 45 13.32 13.05 19.95
C GLU A 45 12.70 12.49 21.24
N LYS A 46 11.44 12.86 21.50
CA LYS A 46 10.71 12.44 22.69
C LYS A 46 9.28 12.03 22.32
N PRO A 47 9.10 10.79 21.83
CA PRO A 47 7.78 10.24 21.54
C PRO A 47 6.87 10.32 22.76
N THR A 48 5.59 10.60 22.52
CA THR A 48 4.60 10.58 23.59
C THR A 48 4.05 9.18 23.80
N GLU A 49 3.57 8.87 25.00
CA GLU A 49 2.90 7.60 25.31
C GLU A 49 1.72 7.32 24.35
N GLU A 50 1.06 8.36 23.83
CA GLU A 50 0.01 8.20 22.83
C GLU A 50 0.49 7.71 21.46
N LEU A 51 1.76 7.98 21.08
CA LEU A 51 2.33 7.42 19.86
C LEU A 51 2.62 5.93 20.04
N GLU A 52 3.23 5.56 21.17
CA GLU A 52 3.52 4.15 21.49
C GLU A 52 2.24 3.32 21.58
N LYS A 53 1.18 3.83 22.22
CA LYS A 53 -0.14 3.17 22.28
C LYS A 53 -0.83 3.04 20.92
N ALA A 54 -0.41 3.83 19.95
CA ALA A 54 -0.86 3.76 18.57
C ALA A 54 0.16 3.03 17.67
N PHE A 55 1.12 2.30 18.24
CA PHE A 55 2.10 1.53 17.48
C PHE A 55 2.96 2.39 16.53
N VAL A 56 3.17 3.66 16.88
CA VAL A 56 3.97 4.61 16.09
C VAL A 56 5.29 4.92 16.79
N PHE A 57 6.39 4.64 16.11
CA PHE A 57 7.74 4.78 16.64
C PHE A 57 8.64 5.61 15.72
N PRO A 58 9.60 6.38 16.26
CA PRO A 58 10.56 7.11 15.45
C PRO A 58 11.64 6.18 14.87
N GLN A 59 12.01 6.38 13.61
CA GLN A 59 13.20 5.81 13.00
C GLN A 59 13.89 6.87 12.12
N GLY A 60 15.00 7.43 12.62
CA GLY A 60 15.63 8.59 11.99
C GLY A 60 14.66 9.77 11.90
N GLU A 61 14.43 10.26 10.69
CA GLU A 61 13.54 11.41 10.40
C GLU A 61 12.09 10.99 10.10
N TYR A 62 11.74 9.73 10.36
CA TYR A 62 10.45 9.13 10.05
C TYR A 62 9.69 8.71 11.30
N PHE A 63 8.38 8.79 11.24
CA PHE A 63 7.49 8.00 12.08
C PHE A 63 7.12 6.73 11.32
N VAL A 64 7.14 5.59 12.01
CA VAL A 64 7.03 4.25 11.42
C VAL A 64 6.07 3.42 12.27
N HIS A 65 5.18 2.70 11.60
CA HIS A 65 4.30 1.74 12.24
C HIS A 65 5.10 0.52 12.74
N GLU A 66 4.77 0.01 13.93
CA GLU A 66 5.48 -1.08 14.63
C GLU A 66 5.73 -2.29 13.74
N VAL A 67 4.70 -2.76 13.02
CA VAL A 67 4.78 -3.88 12.06
C VAL A 67 6.00 -3.78 11.13
N ILE A 68 6.28 -2.59 10.59
CA ILE A 68 7.41 -2.40 9.66
C ILE A 68 8.76 -2.57 10.38
N LEU A 69 8.84 -2.16 11.65
CA LEU A 69 10.04 -2.32 12.47
C LEU A 69 10.23 -3.78 12.88
N GLU A 70 9.16 -4.46 13.27
CA GLU A 70 9.20 -5.87 13.69
C GLU A 70 9.68 -6.80 12.56
N PHE A 71 9.31 -6.50 11.32
CA PHE A 71 9.70 -7.28 10.14
C PHE A 71 10.93 -6.74 9.40
N ASP A 72 11.61 -5.70 9.91
CA ASP A 72 12.77 -5.05 9.29
C ASP A 72 12.52 -4.59 7.83
N GLU A 73 11.32 -4.06 7.57
CA GLU A 73 10.85 -3.72 6.21
C GLU A 73 11.00 -2.24 5.86
N PHE A 74 11.61 -1.43 6.73
CA PHE A 74 11.71 0.03 6.54
C PHE A 74 12.32 0.41 5.18
N ASP A 75 13.49 -0.16 4.85
CA ASP A 75 14.19 0.10 3.59
C ASP A 75 13.45 -0.48 2.39
N LEU A 76 12.78 -1.61 2.56
CA LEU A 76 11.98 -2.25 1.51
C LEU A 76 10.79 -1.37 1.14
N LEU A 77 10.05 -0.90 2.15
CA LEU A 77 8.87 -0.08 1.95
C LEU A 77 9.24 1.28 1.35
N LEU A 78 10.34 1.91 1.77
CA LEU A 78 10.85 3.13 1.14
C LEU A 78 11.15 2.93 -0.36
N ARG A 79 11.76 1.80 -0.75
CA ARG A 79 12.01 1.48 -2.16
C ARG A 79 10.71 1.26 -2.95
N GLN A 80 9.74 0.57 -2.36
CA GLN A 80 8.43 0.30 -3.00
C GLN A 80 7.61 1.58 -3.19
N LYS A 81 7.66 2.51 -2.23
CA LYS A 81 7.04 3.83 -2.32
C LYS A 81 7.66 4.67 -3.43
N GLY A 82 8.99 4.68 -3.52
CA GLY A 82 9.73 5.40 -4.57
C GLY A 82 9.28 6.85 -4.71
N ASN A 83 8.98 7.27 -5.94
CA ASN A 83 8.51 8.63 -6.26
C ASN A 83 6.98 8.75 -6.36
N LYS A 84 6.21 7.75 -5.91
CA LYS A 84 4.74 7.83 -5.94
C LYS A 84 4.28 8.98 -5.04
N PRO A 85 3.28 9.78 -5.46
CA PRO A 85 2.77 10.85 -4.62
C PRO A 85 2.02 10.31 -3.41
N HIS A 86 1.75 11.17 -2.43
CA HIS A 86 0.91 10.82 -1.29
C HIS A 86 -0.56 11.11 -1.61
N TYR A 87 -1.43 10.16 -1.29
CA TYR A 87 -2.84 10.42 -1.20
C TYR A 87 -3.12 11.23 0.06
N VAL A 88 -3.57 12.48 -0.07
CA VAL A 88 -3.90 13.33 1.08
C VAL A 88 -5.42 13.51 1.15
N PRO A 89 -6.12 12.76 2.01
CA PRO A 89 -7.56 12.93 2.17
C PRO A 89 -7.88 14.24 2.89
N GLU A 90 -9.14 14.67 2.79
CA GLU A 90 -9.68 15.78 3.57
C GLU A 90 -9.45 15.58 5.07
N LYS A 91 -9.31 16.67 5.82
CA LYS A 91 -8.93 16.62 7.24
C LYS A 91 -9.75 15.66 8.10
N ASN A 92 -11.07 15.71 7.97
CA ASN A 92 -11.95 14.87 8.79
C ASN A 92 -11.84 13.39 8.42
N GLU A 93 -11.48 13.10 7.17
CA GLU A 93 -11.25 11.75 6.68
C GLU A 93 -9.88 11.23 7.13
N LEU A 94 -8.83 12.05 6.99
CA LEU A 94 -7.49 11.72 7.50
C LEU A 94 -7.53 11.36 8.99
N LEU A 95 -8.22 12.16 9.80
CA LEU A 95 -8.24 11.96 11.25
C LEU A 95 -9.01 10.71 11.71
N LYS A 96 -9.71 9.99 10.83
CA LYS A 96 -10.27 8.67 11.13
C LYS A 96 -9.18 7.61 11.31
N TYR A 97 -8.08 7.73 10.56
CA TYR A 97 -6.90 6.85 10.69
C TYR A 97 -6.15 7.01 12.02
N VAL A 98 -6.62 7.85 12.95
CA VAL A 98 -6.13 7.79 14.35
C VAL A 98 -6.52 6.47 15.00
N ASP A 99 -7.64 5.89 14.60
CA ASP A 99 -8.05 4.53 14.95
C ASP A 99 -7.32 3.56 13.99
N ASP A 100 -6.49 2.69 14.54
CA ASP A 100 -5.73 1.70 13.77
C ASP A 100 -6.65 0.65 13.09
N SER A 101 -7.85 0.43 13.64
CA SER A 101 -8.84 -0.46 13.03
C SER A 101 -9.61 0.18 11.87
N TYR A 102 -9.38 1.47 11.61
CA TYR A 102 -10.11 2.20 10.58
C TYR A 102 -9.65 1.82 9.17
N PHE A 103 -10.64 1.52 8.32
CA PHE A 103 -10.46 1.46 6.87
C PHE A 103 -11.71 2.02 6.16
N GLU A 104 -11.52 2.40 4.90
CA GLU A 104 -12.61 2.94 4.09
C GLU A 104 -13.54 1.82 3.58
N LYS A 105 -14.81 1.81 4.04
CA LYS A 105 -15.86 0.91 3.51
C LYS A 105 -16.38 1.41 2.14
N ASN A 106 -15.55 1.24 1.10
CA ASN A 106 -15.81 1.65 -0.27
C ASN A 106 -16.89 0.78 -0.98
N LEU A 107 -17.15 1.02 -2.27
CA LEU A 107 -18.15 0.28 -3.04
C LEU A 107 -17.79 -1.20 -3.24
N ALA A 108 -16.51 -1.51 -3.45
CA ALA A 108 -16.02 -2.88 -3.59
C ALA A 108 -16.26 -3.68 -2.30
N TYR A 109 -15.94 -3.10 -1.14
CA TYR A 109 -16.21 -3.68 0.18
C TYR A 109 -17.69 -4.00 0.35
N LYS A 110 -18.57 -3.02 0.08
CA LYS A 110 -20.03 -3.18 0.22
C LYS A 110 -20.58 -4.24 -0.74
N THR A 111 -19.98 -4.36 -1.91
CA THR A 111 -20.36 -5.36 -2.93
C THR A 111 -19.96 -6.75 -2.48
N LEU A 112 -18.71 -6.94 -2.02
CA LEU A 112 -18.26 -8.21 -1.45
C LEU A 112 -19.07 -8.60 -0.21
N LEU A 113 -19.31 -7.66 0.71
CA LEU A 113 -20.14 -7.91 1.89
C LEU A 113 -21.55 -8.38 1.53
N ARG A 114 -22.19 -7.72 0.56
CA ARG A 114 -23.51 -8.12 0.08
C ARG A 114 -23.47 -9.53 -0.52
N PHE A 115 -22.46 -9.84 -1.33
CA PHE A 115 -22.29 -11.16 -1.91
C PHE A 115 -22.14 -12.23 -0.83
N MET A 116 -21.26 -12.02 0.15
CA MET A 116 -21.03 -12.96 1.26
C MET A 116 -22.30 -13.14 2.12
N THR A 117 -23.01 -12.05 2.39
CA THR A 117 -24.24 -12.07 3.18
C THR A 117 -25.34 -12.86 2.47
N VAL A 118 -25.56 -12.63 1.17
CA VAL A 118 -26.68 -13.24 0.45
C VAL A 118 -26.43 -14.72 0.16
N ASN A 119 -25.20 -15.08 -0.19
CA ASN A 119 -24.88 -16.44 -0.65
C ASN A 119 -24.49 -17.40 0.48
N PHE A 120 -23.85 -16.92 1.55
CA PHE A 120 -23.29 -17.80 2.58
C PHE A 120 -23.83 -17.53 3.99
N PHE A 121 -24.16 -16.28 4.32
CA PHE A 121 -24.43 -15.87 5.71
C PHE A 121 -25.76 -15.12 5.86
N LYS A 122 -26.82 -15.60 5.21
CA LYS A 122 -28.12 -14.90 5.12
C LYS A 122 -28.72 -14.54 6.48
N GLU A 123 -28.56 -15.45 7.45
CA GLU A 123 -29.05 -15.29 8.82
C GLU A 123 -27.94 -14.85 9.80
N GLU A 124 -26.69 -14.80 9.34
CA GLU A 124 -25.49 -14.59 10.17
C GLU A 124 -24.69 -13.37 9.68
N LYS A 125 -25.36 -12.22 9.55
CA LYS A 125 -24.78 -10.99 8.98
C LYS A 125 -23.47 -10.55 9.64
N GLU A 126 -23.35 -10.75 10.95
CA GLU A 126 -22.12 -10.45 11.69
C GLU A 126 -20.94 -11.31 11.22
N LYS A 127 -21.16 -12.62 10.95
CA LYS A 127 -20.12 -13.47 10.36
C LYS A 127 -19.72 -13.00 8.96
N ALA A 128 -20.70 -12.55 8.17
CA ALA A 128 -20.43 -11.98 6.85
C ALA A 128 -19.54 -10.73 6.94
N GLU A 129 -19.81 -9.86 7.90
CA GLU A 129 -18.97 -8.68 8.17
C GLU A 129 -17.57 -9.11 8.62
N MET A 130 -17.44 -10.01 9.60
CA MET A 130 -16.15 -10.48 10.09
C MET A 130 -15.25 -11.04 8.99
N ILE A 131 -15.76 -11.95 8.14
CA ILE A 131 -14.93 -12.54 7.07
C ILE A 131 -14.54 -11.50 6.01
N VAL A 132 -15.43 -10.54 5.70
CA VAL A 132 -15.10 -9.48 4.73
C VAL A 132 -14.08 -8.51 5.32
N GLU A 133 -14.12 -8.23 6.63
CA GLU A 133 -13.12 -7.45 7.33
C GLU A 133 -11.76 -8.17 7.38
N ASP A 134 -11.73 -9.50 7.60
CA ASP A 134 -10.51 -10.31 7.51
C ASP A 134 -9.88 -10.26 6.10
N ILE A 135 -10.70 -10.37 5.05
CA ILE A 135 -10.24 -10.25 3.65
C ILE A 135 -9.76 -8.82 3.36
N GLN A 136 -10.45 -7.80 3.87
CA GLN A 136 -10.06 -6.39 3.74
C GLN A 136 -8.69 -6.13 4.38
N GLY A 137 -8.44 -6.68 5.57
CA GLY A 137 -7.14 -6.60 6.23
C GLY A 137 -6.04 -7.20 5.36
N GLN A 138 -6.27 -8.39 4.79
CA GLN A 138 -5.32 -9.00 3.85
C GLN A 138 -5.05 -8.14 2.61
N CYS A 139 -6.05 -7.42 2.10
CA CYS A 139 -5.87 -6.51 0.97
C CYS A 139 -4.92 -5.34 1.29
N GLN A 140 -4.79 -4.91 2.55
CA GLN A 140 -3.88 -3.84 2.95
C GLN A 140 -2.41 -4.27 2.97
N PHE A 141 -2.15 -5.55 3.29
CA PHE A 141 -0.79 -6.10 3.46
C PHE A 141 -0.32 -6.98 2.29
N GLY A 142 -1.20 -7.21 1.31
CA GLY A 142 -0.94 -8.07 0.16
C GLY A 142 -1.74 -9.35 0.25
N ILE A 143 -2.60 -9.55 -0.75
CA ILE A 143 -3.51 -10.69 -0.75
C ILE A 143 -2.75 -12.02 -0.93
N ASN A 144 -3.06 -12.98 -0.07
CA ASN A 144 -2.62 -14.37 -0.23
C ASN A 144 -3.84 -15.27 -0.45
N PRO A 145 -4.06 -15.76 -1.69
CA PRO A 145 -5.23 -16.59 -2.01
C PRO A 145 -5.37 -17.83 -1.12
N ARG A 146 -4.25 -18.37 -0.63
CA ARG A 146 -4.27 -19.51 0.29
C ARG A 146 -4.87 -19.14 1.64
N LEU A 147 -4.46 -18.01 2.22
CA LEU A 147 -4.97 -17.53 3.51
C LEU A 147 -6.46 -17.18 3.41
N VAL A 148 -6.86 -16.52 2.31
CA VAL A 148 -8.27 -16.26 2.01
C VAL A 148 -9.09 -17.56 1.99
N MET A 149 -8.58 -18.62 1.35
CA MET A 149 -9.26 -19.92 1.34
C MET A 149 -9.29 -20.59 2.72
N GLU A 150 -8.22 -20.46 3.51
CA GLU A 150 -8.18 -20.95 4.89
C GLU A 150 -9.23 -20.22 5.76
N ASP A 151 -9.41 -18.91 5.58
CA ASP A 151 -10.46 -18.13 6.24
C ASP A 151 -11.86 -18.59 5.81
N LEU A 152 -12.11 -18.68 4.51
CA LEU A 152 -13.39 -19.18 3.98
C LEU A 152 -13.76 -20.54 4.58
N ASN A 153 -12.80 -21.46 4.67
CA ASN A 153 -12.99 -22.77 5.31
C ASN A 153 -13.27 -22.65 6.81
N ARG A 154 -12.53 -21.80 7.54
CA ARG A 154 -12.70 -21.54 8.97
C ARG A 154 -14.10 -21.01 9.30
N TYR A 155 -14.67 -20.19 8.42
CA TYR A 155 -16.04 -19.65 8.55
C TYR A 155 -17.12 -20.60 7.99
N GLY A 156 -16.76 -21.77 7.48
CA GLY A 156 -17.70 -22.78 6.99
C GLY A 156 -18.33 -22.47 5.65
N VAL A 157 -17.67 -21.67 4.80
CA VAL A 157 -18.12 -21.39 3.44
C VAL A 157 -18.04 -22.66 2.60
N VAL A 158 -19.18 -23.03 2.00
CA VAL A 158 -19.28 -24.16 1.07
C VAL A 158 -19.76 -23.62 -0.27
N PHE A 159 -18.99 -23.89 -1.32
CA PHE A 159 -19.30 -23.41 -2.67
C PHE A 159 -20.19 -24.38 -3.44
N ASP A 160 -21.13 -23.83 -4.20
CA ASP A 160 -22.01 -24.60 -5.09
C ASP A 160 -21.29 -25.07 -6.37
N GLY A 161 -20.18 -24.44 -6.73
CA GLY A 161 -19.40 -24.75 -7.92
C GLY A 161 -18.31 -23.73 -8.23
N ILE A 162 -17.53 -24.01 -9.27
CA ILE A 162 -16.37 -23.19 -9.66
C ILE A 162 -16.76 -21.76 -10.06
N ASP A 163 -17.96 -21.55 -10.61
CA ASP A 163 -18.41 -20.23 -11.04
C ASP A 163 -18.59 -19.28 -9.84
N GLN A 164 -19.12 -19.78 -8.71
CA GLN A 164 -19.27 -19.00 -7.49
C GLN A 164 -17.91 -18.65 -6.86
N VAL A 165 -16.93 -19.56 -6.97
CA VAL A 165 -15.54 -19.29 -6.57
C VAL A 165 -14.94 -18.19 -7.43
N ASN A 166 -15.11 -18.25 -8.75
CA ASN A 166 -14.59 -17.23 -9.67
C ASN A 166 -15.22 -15.86 -9.43
N GLU A 167 -16.53 -15.81 -9.17
CA GLU A 167 -17.22 -14.57 -8.82
C GLU A 167 -16.66 -13.97 -7.52
N LEU A 168 -16.50 -14.79 -6.48
CA LEU A 168 -15.89 -14.36 -5.22
C LEU A 168 -14.47 -13.81 -5.44
N LEU A 169 -13.62 -14.54 -6.17
CA LEU A 169 -12.24 -14.09 -6.45
C LEU A 169 -12.21 -12.78 -7.24
N SER A 170 -13.15 -12.57 -8.17
CA SER A 170 -13.28 -11.31 -8.89
C SER A 170 -13.64 -10.16 -7.95
N LEU A 171 -14.57 -10.36 -7.02
CA LEU A 171 -14.97 -9.35 -6.04
C LEU A 171 -13.85 -9.02 -5.04
N ILE A 172 -13.08 -10.04 -4.65
CA ILE A 172 -11.91 -9.86 -3.79
C ILE A 172 -10.81 -9.08 -4.52
N MET A 173 -10.57 -9.38 -5.81
CA MET A 173 -9.61 -8.62 -6.62
C MET A 173 -10.04 -7.16 -6.78
N ASP A 174 -11.33 -6.91 -7.01
CA ASP A 174 -11.90 -5.56 -7.06
C ASP A 174 -11.67 -4.82 -5.73
N LEU A 175 -11.90 -5.48 -4.59
CA LEU A 175 -11.60 -4.92 -3.27
C LEU A 175 -10.12 -4.60 -3.09
N SER A 176 -9.23 -5.51 -3.49
CA SER A 176 -7.79 -5.34 -3.43
C SER A 176 -7.33 -4.11 -4.24
N ASN A 177 -7.89 -3.93 -5.43
CA ASN A 177 -7.55 -2.80 -6.33
C ASN A 177 -8.08 -1.44 -5.84
N HIS A 178 -9.11 -1.45 -4.99
CA HIS A 178 -9.71 -0.27 -4.37
C HIS A 178 -9.32 -0.08 -2.89
N THR A 179 -8.40 -0.88 -2.37
CA THR A 179 -7.88 -0.75 -0.99
C THR A 179 -6.65 0.15 -0.97
N ARG A 180 -6.58 1.06 0.00
CA ARG A 180 -5.42 1.93 0.22
C ARG A 180 -4.30 1.11 0.85
N ILE A 181 -3.10 1.22 0.27
CA ILE A 181 -1.93 0.44 0.73
C ILE A 181 -0.71 1.33 0.99
N TRP A 182 0.13 0.91 1.92
CA TRP A 182 1.32 1.67 2.33
C TRP A 182 2.32 1.83 1.20
N GLN A 183 2.53 0.81 0.37
CA GLN A 183 3.46 0.79 -0.76
C GLN A 183 3.12 1.86 -1.82
N ASN A 184 1.89 2.38 -1.79
CA ASN A 184 1.39 3.41 -2.69
C ASN A 184 1.15 4.76 -1.99
N ASN A 185 1.75 4.98 -0.81
CA ASN A 185 1.58 6.22 -0.03
C ASN A 185 0.09 6.57 0.19
N GLY A 186 -0.72 5.56 0.53
CA GLY A 186 -2.15 5.74 0.82
C GLY A 186 -3.06 5.78 -0.40
N HIS A 187 -2.52 5.69 -1.61
CA HIS A 187 -3.32 5.47 -2.82
C HIS A 187 -3.76 4.00 -2.94
N THR A 188 -4.84 3.77 -3.67
CA THR A 188 -5.21 2.42 -4.12
C THR A 188 -4.36 2.00 -5.33
N PRO A 189 -4.21 0.69 -5.62
CA PRO A 189 -3.61 0.23 -6.86
C PRO A 189 -4.23 0.85 -8.11
N ASP A 190 -5.56 0.94 -8.19
CA ASP A 190 -6.24 1.54 -9.36
C ASP A 190 -5.96 3.05 -9.49
N GLU A 191 -5.93 3.79 -8.38
CA GLU A 191 -5.56 5.22 -8.40
C GLU A 191 -4.13 5.40 -8.95
N ILE A 192 -3.17 4.54 -8.54
CA ILE A 192 -1.80 4.58 -9.05
C ILE A 192 -1.75 4.21 -10.53
N PHE A 193 -2.43 3.13 -10.91
CA PHE A 193 -2.44 2.64 -12.28
C PHE A 193 -3.00 3.69 -13.23
N GLU A 194 -4.19 4.22 -12.95
CA GLU A 194 -4.87 5.17 -13.84
C GLU A 194 -4.10 6.50 -13.96
N ALA A 195 -3.59 7.03 -12.85
CA ALA A 195 -2.95 8.35 -12.85
C ALA A 195 -1.48 8.33 -13.29
N PHE A 196 -0.73 7.24 -13.04
CA PHE A 196 0.74 7.23 -13.20
C PHE A 196 1.25 6.16 -14.17
N GLU A 197 0.67 4.97 -14.19
CA GLU A 197 1.21 3.86 -14.98
C GLU A 197 0.63 3.82 -16.39
N LYS A 198 -0.70 3.88 -16.49
CA LYS A 198 -1.47 3.80 -17.74
C LYS A 198 -1.04 4.83 -18.79
N PRO A 199 -0.77 6.11 -18.47
CA PRO A 199 -0.26 7.07 -19.46
C PRO A 199 1.11 6.71 -20.04
N ASN A 200 1.91 5.94 -19.30
CA ASN A 200 3.25 5.51 -19.68
C ASN A 200 3.27 4.10 -20.32
N MET A 201 2.13 3.41 -20.35
CA MET A 201 2.03 2.08 -20.96
C MET A 201 2.11 2.17 -22.48
N ARG A 202 2.85 1.23 -23.07
CA ARG A 202 2.87 1.06 -24.52
C ARG A 202 1.59 0.36 -24.97
N PRO A 203 1.05 0.71 -26.15
CA PRO A 203 -0.07 -0.03 -26.71
C PRO A 203 0.31 -1.51 -26.86
N LEU A 204 -0.66 -2.39 -26.61
CA LEU A 204 -0.49 -3.81 -26.86
C LEU A 204 -0.13 -4.05 -28.33
N PRO A 205 0.74 -5.02 -28.63
CA PRO A 205 1.05 -5.36 -30.02
C PRO A 205 -0.25 -5.75 -30.75
N GLN A 206 -0.44 -5.19 -31.95
CA GLN A 206 -1.62 -5.46 -32.79
C GLN A 206 -1.66 -6.90 -33.32
N LYS A 207 -0.57 -7.64 -33.16
CA LYS A 207 -0.44 -9.04 -33.58
C LYS A 207 -0.23 -9.89 -32.32
N PRO A 208 -0.80 -11.12 -32.26
CA PRO A 208 -0.52 -12.05 -31.18
C PRO A 208 0.98 -12.20 -30.97
N PHE A 209 1.41 -12.33 -29.71
CA PHE A 209 2.79 -12.70 -29.41
C PHE A 209 3.08 -14.04 -30.08
N VAL A 210 3.93 -14.02 -31.10
CA VAL A 210 4.45 -15.24 -31.72
C VAL A 210 5.61 -15.69 -30.85
N TYR A 211 5.35 -16.70 -30.01
CA TYR A 211 6.40 -17.45 -29.34
C TYR A 211 7.06 -18.34 -30.39
N ASP A 212 8.08 -17.82 -31.06
CA ASP A 212 8.95 -18.64 -31.88
C ASP A 212 9.84 -19.45 -30.95
N GLU A 213 9.58 -20.75 -30.81
CA GLU A 213 10.38 -21.69 -30.00
C GLU A 213 11.86 -21.74 -30.43
N GLY A 214 12.20 -21.21 -31.62
CA GLY A 214 13.58 -21.04 -32.09
C GLY A 214 14.17 -19.64 -31.89
N SER A 215 13.36 -18.65 -31.53
CA SER A 215 13.83 -17.30 -31.24
C SER A 215 14.35 -17.27 -29.80
N LYS A 216 15.67 -17.43 -29.66
CA LYS A 216 16.36 -16.76 -28.57
C LYS A 216 15.95 -15.30 -28.69
N THR A 217 15.01 -14.84 -27.87
CA THR A 217 14.80 -13.43 -27.64
C THR A 217 16.16 -12.92 -27.22
N ALA A 218 16.88 -12.33 -28.16
CA ALA A 218 17.95 -11.43 -27.85
C ALA A 218 17.23 -10.33 -27.10
N VAL A 219 17.17 -10.45 -25.77
CA VAL A 219 17.22 -9.30 -24.90
C VAL A 219 18.36 -8.51 -25.51
N LYS A 220 18.04 -7.47 -26.29
CA LYS A 220 19.03 -6.45 -26.59
C LYS A 220 19.40 -6.00 -25.19
N GLU A 221 20.51 -6.51 -24.67
CA GLU A 221 21.19 -5.90 -23.55
C GLU A 221 21.24 -4.43 -23.94
N VAL A 222 20.40 -3.64 -23.26
CA VAL A 222 20.47 -2.20 -23.39
C VAL A 222 21.82 -1.90 -22.78
N LYS A 223 22.84 -1.75 -23.63
CA LYS A 223 24.18 -1.39 -23.19
C LYS A 223 24.06 0.00 -22.58
N VAL A 224 23.83 0.03 -21.27
CA VAL A 224 23.82 1.26 -20.49
C VAL A 224 25.21 1.86 -20.62
N GLY A 225 25.27 3.04 -21.22
CA GLY A 225 26.51 3.77 -21.34
C GLY A 225 27.06 4.08 -19.95
N ARG A 226 28.39 4.02 -19.80
CA ARG A 226 29.10 4.34 -18.54
C ARG A 226 28.61 5.63 -17.87
N ASN A 227 28.15 6.61 -18.64
CA ASN A 227 27.72 7.92 -18.16
C ASN A 227 26.19 8.10 -18.07
N ASP A 228 25.39 7.12 -18.50
CA ASP A 228 23.92 7.18 -18.50
C ASP A 228 23.36 7.03 -17.08
N PRO A 229 22.14 7.49 -16.80
CA PRO A 229 21.45 7.22 -15.54
C PRO A 229 21.42 5.72 -15.24
N CYS A 230 21.73 5.34 -14.01
CA CYS A 230 21.80 3.95 -13.61
C CYS A 230 20.38 3.35 -13.55
N PRO A 231 20.13 2.19 -14.20
CA PRO A 231 18.80 1.58 -14.28
C PRO A 231 18.25 1.11 -12.93
N CYS A 232 19.07 1.02 -11.88
CA CYS A 232 18.62 0.69 -10.52
C CYS A 232 17.83 1.83 -9.83
N GLY A 233 17.57 2.94 -10.51
CA GLY A 233 16.79 4.05 -9.96
C GLY A 233 17.54 4.96 -8.97
N SER A 234 18.86 4.77 -8.78
CA SER A 234 19.64 5.55 -7.82
C SER A 234 19.88 7.02 -8.17
N GLY A 235 19.48 7.46 -9.37
CA GLY A 235 19.76 8.81 -9.90
C GLY A 235 21.24 9.07 -10.24
N LYS A 236 22.15 8.13 -9.99
CA LYS A 236 23.59 8.25 -10.28
C LYS A 236 23.91 7.77 -11.70
N LYS A 237 25.04 8.21 -12.27
CA LYS A 237 25.57 7.65 -13.54
C LYS A 237 25.98 6.18 -13.34
N TYR A 238 25.78 5.31 -14.33
CA TYR A 238 26.03 3.87 -14.22
C TYR A 238 27.45 3.54 -13.72
N LYS A 239 28.48 4.28 -14.19
CA LYS A 239 29.88 4.12 -13.72
C LYS A 239 30.11 4.39 -12.23
N LYS A 240 29.22 5.14 -11.58
CA LYS A 240 29.29 5.50 -10.17
C LYS A 240 28.32 4.67 -9.32
N CYS A 241 27.63 3.68 -9.90
CA CYS A 241 26.62 2.90 -9.22
C CYS A 241 26.82 1.39 -9.42
N CYS A 242 26.30 0.80 -10.50
CA CYS A 242 26.28 -0.65 -10.68
C CYS A 242 27.45 -1.21 -11.51
N LEU A 243 28.14 -0.40 -12.32
CA LEU A 243 29.19 -0.88 -13.25
C LEU A 243 30.35 -1.67 -12.60
N GLY A 244 30.59 -1.51 -11.29
CA GLY A 244 31.61 -2.28 -10.55
C GLY A 244 31.05 -3.35 -9.62
N LYS A 245 29.73 -3.50 -9.53
CA LYS A 245 29.05 -4.47 -8.67
C LYS A 245 28.55 -5.71 -9.44
N ASP A 246 28.43 -5.59 -10.77
CA ASP A 246 27.93 -6.65 -11.66
C ASP A 246 28.96 -7.77 -11.98
N LEU A 247 30.12 -7.82 -11.30
CA LEU A 247 31.20 -8.81 -11.52
C LEU A 247 31.39 -9.82 -10.38
N GLN A 248 30.43 -9.92 -9.45
CA GLN A 248 30.36 -11.00 -8.46
C GLN A 248 28.97 -11.61 -8.52
N HIS A 249 28.76 -12.51 -9.49
CA HIS A 249 27.89 -13.70 -9.48
C HIS A 249 27.56 -14.11 -10.92
#